data_AF-A0A497RH65-F1
#
_entry.id   AF-A0A497RH65-F1
#
_cell.length_a   1.000
_cell.length_b   1.000
_cell.length_c   1.000
_cell.angle_alpha   90.00
_cell.angle_beta   90.00
_cell.angle_gamma   90.00
#
_symmetry.space_group_name_H-M   'P 1'
#
loop_
_entity.id
_entity.type
_entity.pdbx_description
1 polymer ?
#
loop_
_entity_poly.entity_id
_entity_poly.type
_entity_poly.pdbx_seq_one_letter_code
_entity_poly.pdbx_strand_id
1 'polypeptide(L)'
;MKENVVVRVGKERMEMERKFNGLITLGDADRKLNAFKRQIDLIHVWREVNYKLWKHNVDMETRKRYVNGVKGILLKLENSLGKSDLESRIKKAEKALNVFVEEMEEKGYWRVSRFFRKHMKSILLFAYKKLGRINIPWHNNWMERKMGEIAKRMKNKDKWSERGAENLGNLLMKMRFEKAIYESFIVEVMKLDRDIKWGVNLHL
;
A
#
# COMPACT_ATOMS: atom_id res chain seq x y z
N MET A 1 -13.23 1.49 19.37
CA MET A 1 -11.85 2.01 19.36
C MET A 1 -11.40 2.17 17.91
N LYS A 2 -11.01 3.38 17.51
CA LYS A 2 -10.42 3.63 16.19
C LYS A 2 -8.96 3.21 16.25
N GLU A 3 -8.57 2.17 15.51
CA GLU A 3 -7.15 1.88 15.31
C GLU A 3 -6.54 3.02 14.49
N ASN A 4 -5.67 3.79 15.13
CA ASN A 4 -4.96 4.89 14.51
C ASN A 4 -3.92 4.33 13.53
N VAL A 5 -4.06 4.67 12.25
CA VAL A 5 -2.98 4.47 11.27
C VAL A 5 -1.92 5.53 11.56
N VAL A 6 -0.83 5.13 12.21
CA VAL A 6 0.31 5.99 12.52
C VAL A 6 1.31 5.91 11.37
N VAL A 7 1.60 7.04 10.72
CA VAL A 7 2.74 7.18 9.82
C VAL A 7 3.67 8.24 10.41
N ARG A 8 4.86 7.83 10.87
CA ARG A 8 5.92 8.72 11.36
C ARG A 8 7.26 8.31 10.77
N VAL A 9 8.08 9.31 10.40
CA VAL A 9 9.40 9.13 9.75
C VAL A 9 10.49 9.66 10.70
N GLY A 10 11.50 8.85 10.99
CA GLY A 10 12.64 9.21 11.85
C GLY A 10 13.30 8.01 12.58
N LYS A 11 14.51 8.24 13.13
CA LYS A 11 15.56 7.34 13.70
C LYS A 11 15.18 6.20 14.67
N GLU A 12 13.93 5.80 14.79
CA GLU A 12 13.45 4.77 15.72
C GLU A 12 13.17 3.44 15.02
N ARG A 13 14.04 2.99 14.10
CA ARG A 13 13.80 1.74 13.35
C ARG A 13 13.69 0.50 14.23
N MET A 14 14.49 0.41 15.30
CA MET A 14 14.43 -0.70 16.27
C MET A 14 13.30 -0.56 17.29
N GLU A 15 12.89 0.66 17.64
CA GLU A 15 11.73 0.91 18.51
C GLU A 15 10.41 0.68 17.75
N MET A 16 10.41 0.93 16.43
CA MET A 16 9.32 0.62 15.50
C MET A 16 9.01 -0.87 15.44
N GLU A 17 10.01 -1.74 15.30
CA GLU A 17 9.79 -3.20 15.22
C GLU A 17 9.09 -3.76 16.46
N ARG A 18 9.37 -3.22 17.65
CA ARG A 18 8.67 -3.57 18.90
C ARG A 18 7.23 -3.04 18.95
N LYS A 19 6.94 -1.87 18.36
CA LYS A 19 5.58 -1.27 18.32
C LYS A 19 4.68 -1.84 17.21
N PHE A 20 5.23 -2.48 16.17
CA PHE A 20 4.44 -3.10 15.08
C PHE A 20 3.84 -4.47 15.42
N ASN A 21 4.11 -5.03 16.61
CA ASN A 21 3.64 -6.37 17.03
C ASN A 21 2.11 -6.52 17.20
N GLY A 22 1.31 -5.49 16.87
CA GLY A 22 -0.15 -5.57 16.76
C GLY A 22 -0.74 -4.92 15.50
N LEU A 23 0.08 -4.32 14.64
CA LEU A 23 -0.39 -3.52 13.49
C LEU A 23 -0.45 -4.34 12.21
N ILE A 24 -1.45 -4.05 11.38
CA ILE A 24 -1.56 -4.62 10.03
C ILE A 24 -1.01 -3.60 9.03
N THR A 25 0.06 -3.97 8.34
CA THR A 25 0.65 -3.10 7.30
C THR A 25 -0.01 -3.36 5.95
N LEU A 26 -0.25 -2.30 5.17
CA LEU A 26 -0.65 -2.37 3.76
C LEU A 26 0.54 -1.93 2.90
N GLY A 27 0.91 -2.75 1.92
CA GLY A 27 2.00 -2.39 1.01
C GLY A 27 2.46 -3.55 0.13
N ASP A 28 3.67 -3.44 -0.38
CA ASP A 28 4.26 -4.40 -1.31
C ASP A 28 4.61 -5.71 -0.60
N ALA A 29 4.91 -6.75 -1.38
CA ALA A 29 5.44 -8.01 -0.87
C ALA A 29 6.89 -7.91 -0.34
N ASP A 30 7.40 -6.70 -0.06
CA ASP A 30 8.76 -6.47 0.44
C ASP A 30 8.95 -7.08 1.84
N ARG A 31 10.09 -7.73 2.06
CA ARG A 31 10.47 -8.42 3.29
C ARG A 31 11.13 -7.50 4.31
N LYS A 32 11.54 -6.28 3.92
CA LYS A 32 12.32 -5.36 4.77
C LYS A 32 11.58 -4.77 5.97
N LEU A 33 10.25 -4.96 6.04
CA LEU A 33 9.41 -4.54 7.16
C LEU A 33 8.91 -5.80 7.89
N ASN A 34 9.36 -6.03 9.12
CA ASN A 34 8.82 -7.08 9.99
C ASN A 34 7.49 -6.59 10.58
N ALA A 35 6.38 -6.99 9.97
CA ALA A 35 5.04 -6.72 10.49
C ALA A 35 4.36 -8.03 10.85
N PHE A 36 3.58 -8.03 11.94
CA PHE A 36 2.86 -9.23 12.40
C PHE A 36 1.90 -9.77 11.33
N LYS A 37 1.20 -8.87 10.61
CA LYS A 37 0.37 -9.19 9.45
C LYS A 37 0.53 -8.13 8.36
N ARG A 38 0.56 -8.58 7.09
CA ARG A 38 0.66 -7.70 5.92
C ARG A 38 -0.49 -7.97 4.95
N GLN A 39 -1.25 -6.93 4.63
CA GLN A 39 -2.11 -6.88 3.46
C GLN A 39 -1.24 -6.47 2.26
N ILE A 40 -1.29 -7.24 1.18
CA ILE A 40 -0.65 -6.84 -0.07
C ILE A 40 -1.61 -5.92 -0.82
N ASP A 41 -1.12 -4.78 -1.28
CA ASP A 41 -1.90 -3.91 -2.16
C ASP A 41 -2.34 -4.69 -3.41
N LEU A 42 -3.65 -4.73 -3.69
CA LEU A 42 -4.14 -5.48 -4.85
C LEU A 42 -3.55 -4.95 -6.17
N ILE A 43 -3.19 -3.65 -6.23
CA ILE A 43 -2.47 -3.07 -7.36
C ILE A 43 -1.13 -3.76 -7.58
N HIS A 44 -0.42 -4.04 -6.48
CA HIS A 44 0.81 -4.79 -6.54
C HIS A 44 0.58 -6.25 -6.88
N VAL A 45 -0.50 -6.88 -6.44
CA VAL A 45 -0.84 -8.25 -6.85
C VAL A 45 -0.87 -8.38 -8.37
N TRP A 46 -1.62 -7.53 -9.07
CA TRP A 46 -1.72 -7.66 -10.52
C TRP A 46 -0.51 -7.12 -11.29
N ARG A 47 0.23 -6.13 -10.75
CA ARG A 47 1.55 -5.74 -11.28
C ARG A 47 2.55 -6.90 -11.19
N GLU A 48 2.53 -7.63 -10.08
CA GLU A 48 3.39 -8.81 -9.86
C GLU A 48 3.05 -9.95 -10.81
N VAL A 49 1.76 -10.21 -11.06
CA VAL A 49 1.31 -11.17 -12.09
C VAL A 49 1.89 -10.79 -13.45
N ASN A 50 1.68 -9.53 -13.87
CA ASN A 50 2.18 -9.05 -15.16
C ASN A 50 3.71 -9.20 -15.30
N TYR A 51 4.45 -8.79 -14.26
CA TYR A 51 5.91 -8.85 -14.24
C TYR A 51 6.43 -10.29 -14.27
N LYS A 52 5.81 -11.20 -13.51
CA LYS A 52 6.21 -12.61 -13.45
C LYS A 52 5.91 -13.36 -14.74
N LEU A 53 4.78 -13.06 -15.39
CA LEU A 53 4.47 -13.59 -16.71
C LEU A 53 5.43 -13.04 -17.78
N TRP A 54 5.79 -11.75 -17.69
CA TRP A 54 6.79 -11.17 -18.59
C TRP A 54 8.15 -11.88 -18.47
N LYS A 55 8.57 -12.25 -17.25
CA LYS A 55 9.77 -13.08 -17.02
C LYS A 55 9.71 -14.49 -17.60
N HIS A 56 8.53 -14.93 -18.02
CA HIS A 56 8.31 -16.19 -18.72
C HIS A 56 8.04 -15.96 -20.21
N ASN A 57 8.39 -14.79 -20.74
CA ASN A 57 8.24 -14.41 -22.15
C ASN A 57 6.79 -14.48 -22.67
N VAL A 58 5.80 -14.34 -21.79
CA VAL A 58 4.39 -14.32 -22.19
C VAL A 58 4.08 -12.99 -22.88
N ASP A 59 3.38 -13.07 -24.01
CA ASP A 59 3.00 -11.90 -24.82
C ASP A 59 2.09 -10.93 -24.04
N MET A 60 2.03 -9.68 -24.51
CA MET A 60 1.31 -8.62 -23.81
C MET A 60 -0.19 -8.88 -23.71
N GLU A 61 -0.81 -9.46 -24.73
CA GLU A 61 -2.26 -9.67 -24.77
C GLU A 61 -2.66 -10.78 -23.79
N THR A 62 -1.96 -11.91 -23.81
CA THR A 62 -2.14 -13.00 -22.87
C THR A 62 -1.90 -12.53 -21.43
N ARG A 63 -0.86 -11.72 -21.19
CA ARG A 63 -0.62 -11.12 -19.87
C ARG A 63 -1.79 -10.26 -19.40
N LYS A 64 -2.33 -9.40 -20.27
CA LYS A 64 -3.51 -8.58 -19.95
C LYS A 64 -4.72 -9.45 -19.57
N ARG A 65 -4.96 -10.57 -20.27
CA ARG A 65 -6.06 -11.49 -19.93
C ARG A 65 -5.93 -12.05 -18.52
N TYR A 66 -4.75 -12.58 -18.15
CA TYR A 66 -4.52 -13.10 -16.80
C TYR A 66 -4.61 -12.03 -15.71
N VAL A 67 -4.00 -10.86 -15.96
CA VAL A 67 -4.09 -9.69 -15.07
C VAL A 67 -5.54 -9.29 -14.82
N ASN A 68 -6.35 -9.23 -15.87
CA ASN A 68 -7.77 -8.88 -15.76
C ASN A 68 -8.59 -9.97 -15.07
N GLY A 69 -8.26 -11.24 -15.25
CA GLY A 69 -8.88 -12.36 -14.52
C GLY A 69 -8.68 -12.22 -13.00
N VAL A 70 -7.42 -12.06 -12.57
CA VAL A 70 -7.07 -11.85 -11.16
C VAL A 70 -7.73 -10.60 -10.60
N LYS A 71 -7.66 -9.48 -11.34
CA LYS A 71 -8.29 -8.22 -10.97
C LYS A 71 -9.81 -8.37 -10.80
N GLY A 72 -10.47 -9.08 -11.71
CA GLY A 72 -11.91 -9.33 -11.64
C GLY A 72 -12.32 -10.11 -10.40
N ILE A 73 -11.58 -11.16 -10.04
CA ILE A 73 -11.83 -11.95 -8.83
C ILE A 73 -11.74 -11.07 -7.58
N LEU A 74 -10.65 -10.30 -7.45
CA LEU A 74 -10.36 -9.53 -6.25
C LEU A 74 -11.28 -8.31 -6.11
N LEU A 75 -11.57 -7.59 -7.19
CA LEU A 75 -12.51 -6.46 -7.15
C LEU A 75 -13.94 -6.92 -6.88
N LYS A 76 -14.35 -8.11 -7.37
CA LYS A 76 -15.66 -8.66 -7.04
C LYS A 76 -15.78 -8.99 -5.55
N LEU A 77 -14.71 -9.49 -4.93
CA LEU A 77 -14.65 -9.72 -3.49
C LEU A 77 -14.74 -8.41 -2.70
N GLU A 78 -14.00 -7.40 -3.14
CA GLU A 78 -13.99 -6.06 -2.55
C GLU A 78 -15.37 -5.40 -2.54
N ASN A 79 -16.07 -5.43 -3.67
CA ASN A 79 -17.44 -4.93 -3.78
C ASN A 79 -18.46 -5.72 -2.94
N SER A 80 -18.05 -6.88 -2.41
CA SER A 80 -18.89 -7.73 -1.58
C SER A 80 -18.64 -7.60 -0.08
N LEU A 81 -17.71 -6.75 0.36
CA LEU A 81 -17.31 -6.61 1.78
C LEU A 81 -18.45 -6.20 2.74
N GLY A 82 -19.55 -5.65 2.22
CA GLY A 82 -20.74 -5.28 3.00
C GLY A 82 -21.87 -6.31 2.98
N LYS A 83 -21.70 -7.47 2.31
CA LYS A 83 -22.75 -8.47 2.16
C LYS A 83 -22.77 -9.44 3.34
N SER A 84 -23.96 -9.91 3.72
CA SER A 84 -24.15 -10.86 4.83
C SER A 84 -23.50 -12.22 4.57
N ASP A 85 -23.37 -12.61 3.31
CA ASP A 85 -22.74 -13.85 2.84
C ASP A 85 -21.21 -13.71 2.60
N LEU A 86 -20.55 -12.70 3.18
CA LEU A 86 -19.14 -12.38 2.94
C LEU A 86 -18.21 -13.58 3.11
N GLU A 87 -18.42 -14.43 4.12
CA GLU A 87 -17.55 -15.60 4.35
C GLU A 87 -17.58 -16.57 3.16
N SER A 88 -18.77 -16.85 2.62
CA SER A 88 -18.93 -17.70 1.44
C SER A 88 -18.26 -17.06 0.21
N ARG A 89 -18.32 -15.74 0.09
CA ARG A 89 -17.68 -15.01 -1.01
C ARG A 89 -16.16 -15.01 -0.91
N ILE A 90 -15.60 -14.93 0.30
CA ILE A 90 -14.16 -15.10 0.54
C ILE A 90 -13.72 -16.48 0.08
N LYS A 91 -14.42 -17.54 0.52
CA LYS A 91 -14.14 -18.93 0.12
C LYS A 91 -14.23 -19.10 -1.41
N LYS A 92 -15.21 -18.47 -2.06
CA LYS A 92 -15.35 -18.51 -3.53
C LYS A 92 -14.20 -17.81 -4.24
N ALA A 93 -13.76 -16.65 -3.75
CA ALA A 93 -12.62 -15.92 -4.30
C ALA A 93 -11.31 -16.70 -4.10
N GLU A 94 -11.09 -17.28 -2.93
CA GLU A 94 -9.94 -18.14 -2.63
C GLU A 94 -9.91 -19.37 -3.55
N LYS A 95 -11.04 -20.04 -3.75
CA LYS A 95 -11.15 -21.16 -4.72
C LYS A 95 -10.81 -20.71 -6.14
N ALA A 96 -11.35 -19.58 -6.60
CA ALA A 96 -11.05 -19.05 -7.93
C ALA A 96 -9.56 -18.70 -8.11
N LEU A 97 -8.92 -18.14 -7.08
CA LEU A 97 -7.49 -17.87 -7.10
C LEU A 97 -6.66 -19.16 -7.08
N ASN A 98 -7.08 -20.20 -6.36
CA ASN A 98 -6.38 -21.49 -6.38
C ASN A 98 -6.46 -22.17 -7.75
N VAL A 99 -7.62 -22.13 -8.41
CA VAL A 99 -7.76 -22.60 -9.80
C VAL A 99 -6.82 -21.83 -10.73
N PHE A 100 -6.75 -20.51 -10.60
CA PHE A 100 -5.78 -19.70 -11.35
C PHE A 100 -4.33 -20.12 -11.05
N VAL A 101 -4.00 -20.42 -9.78
CA VAL A 101 -2.66 -20.87 -9.39
C VAL A 101 -2.28 -22.22 -10.00
N GLU A 102 -3.23 -23.15 -10.05
CA GLU A 102 -3.08 -24.46 -10.70
C GLU A 102 -2.85 -24.29 -12.20
N GLU A 103 -3.68 -23.48 -12.87
CA GLU A 103 -3.51 -23.14 -14.29
C GLU A 103 -2.12 -22.54 -14.59
N MET A 104 -1.64 -21.64 -13.71
CA MET A 104 -0.31 -21.05 -13.86
C MET A 104 0.81 -22.07 -13.66
N GLU A 105 0.61 -23.08 -12.80
CA GLU A 105 1.59 -24.17 -12.63
C GLU A 105 1.63 -25.07 -13.87
N GLU A 106 0.47 -25.52 -14.35
CA GLU A 106 0.33 -26.40 -15.52
C GLU A 106 0.93 -25.77 -16.78
N LYS A 107 0.77 -24.46 -16.95
CA LYS A 107 1.35 -23.70 -18.07
C LYS A 107 2.84 -23.38 -17.91
N GLY A 108 3.49 -23.85 -16.84
CA GLY A 108 4.90 -23.61 -16.56
C GLY A 108 5.22 -22.22 -16.00
N TYR A 109 4.21 -21.41 -15.67
CA TYR A 109 4.37 -20.06 -15.10
C TYR A 109 4.60 -20.10 -13.59
N TRP A 110 5.51 -20.96 -13.14
CA TRP A 110 5.77 -21.28 -11.72
C TRP A 110 6.07 -20.06 -10.83
N ARG A 111 6.61 -18.97 -11.39
CA ARG A 111 6.84 -17.70 -10.67
C ARG A 111 5.54 -17.08 -10.17
N VAL A 112 4.46 -17.18 -10.96
CA VAL A 112 3.13 -16.66 -10.61
C VAL A 112 2.50 -17.57 -9.56
N SER A 113 2.49 -18.88 -9.79
CA SER A 113 1.93 -19.84 -8.82
C SER A 113 2.64 -19.74 -7.46
N ARG A 114 3.98 -19.69 -7.43
CA ARG A 114 4.80 -19.50 -6.23
C ARG A 114 4.45 -18.22 -5.47
N PHE A 115 4.16 -17.14 -6.18
CA PHE A 115 3.77 -15.87 -5.57
C PHE A 115 2.46 -16.00 -4.80
N PHE A 116 1.41 -16.54 -5.43
CA PHE A 116 0.13 -16.72 -4.76
C PHE A 116 0.21 -17.76 -3.63
N ARG A 117 0.85 -18.91 -3.83
CA ARG A 117 1.01 -19.92 -2.76
C ARG A 117 1.66 -19.31 -1.51
N LYS A 118 2.65 -18.45 -1.70
CA LYS A 118 3.34 -17.76 -0.60
C LYS A 118 2.50 -16.65 0.03
N HIS A 119 1.68 -15.95 -0.75
CA HIS A 119 1.08 -14.68 -0.34
C HIS A 119 -0.46 -14.67 -0.27
N MET A 120 -1.14 -15.79 -0.52
CA MET A 120 -2.62 -15.88 -0.57
C MET A 120 -3.29 -15.25 0.66
N LYS A 121 -2.82 -15.64 1.85
CA LYS A 121 -3.33 -15.11 3.13
C LYS A 121 -3.17 -13.60 3.24
N SER A 122 -2.07 -13.05 2.73
CA SER A 122 -1.80 -11.61 2.72
C SER A 122 -2.60 -10.86 1.65
N ILE A 123 -2.94 -11.51 0.54
CA ILE A 123 -3.76 -10.93 -0.53
C ILE A 123 -5.22 -10.80 -0.05
N LEU A 124 -5.73 -11.81 0.64
CA LEU A 124 -7.13 -11.88 1.11
C LEU A 124 -7.34 -11.32 2.52
N LEU A 125 -6.29 -10.79 3.17
CA LEU A 125 -6.34 -10.39 4.58
C LEU A 125 -7.42 -9.32 4.85
N PHE A 126 -7.63 -8.38 3.92
CA PHE A 126 -8.62 -7.31 4.02
C PHE A 126 -10.03 -7.86 4.19
N ALA A 127 -10.37 -8.92 3.44
CA ALA A 127 -11.68 -9.53 3.47
C ALA A 127 -11.86 -10.39 4.73
N TYR A 128 -10.85 -11.17 5.10
CA TYR A 128 -10.88 -11.93 6.36
C TYR A 128 -10.99 -11.04 7.60
N LYS A 129 -10.31 -9.89 7.59
CA LYS A 129 -10.38 -8.92 8.68
C LYS A 129 -11.73 -8.20 8.75
N LYS A 130 -12.40 -8.04 7.61
CA LYS A 130 -13.76 -7.49 7.55
C LYS A 130 -14.77 -8.35 8.30
N LEU A 131 -14.63 -9.69 8.31
CA LEU A 131 -15.47 -10.59 9.13
C LEU A 131 -15.36 -10.25 10.62
N GLY A 132 -14.14 -9.90 11.08
CA GLY A 132 -13.87 -9.40 12.43
C GLY A 132 -14.16 -7.92 12.63
N ARG A 133 -14.92 -7.27 11.73
CA ARG A 133 -15.28 -5.84 11.73
C ARG A 133 -14.08 -4.87 11.65
N ILE A 134 -12.91 -5.34 11.24
CA ILE A 134 -11.73 -4.50 11.00
C ILE A 134 -11.71 -4.13 9.51
N ASN A 135 -11.71 -2.84 9.21
CA ASN A 135 -11.68 -2.35 7.83
C ASN A 135 -10.24 -2.03 7.42
N ILE A 136 -9.73 -2.77 6.44
CA ILE A 136 -8.39 -2.56 5.88
C ILE A 136 -8.55 -2.11 4.44
N PRO A 137 -7.92 -0.99 4.03
CA PRO A 137 -7.91 -0.61 2.62
C PRO A 137 -7.23 -1.70 1.78
N TRP A 138 -7.80 -2.00 0.62
CA TRP A 138 -7.27 -3.00 -0.29
C TRP A 138 -6.17 -2.46 -1.22
N HIS A 139 -6.08 -1.13 -1.37
CA HIS A 139 -5.03 -0.43 -2.09
C HIS A 139 -4.51 0.79 -1.33
N ASN A 140 -3.30 1.21 -1.66
CA ASN A 140 -2.61 2.35 -1.07
C ASN A 140 -2.46 3.54 -2.03
N ASN A 141 -3.21 3.58 -3.14
CA ASN A 141 -3.14 4.64 -4.16
C ASN A 141 -3.14 6.06 -3.61
N TRP A 142 -3.92 6.32 -2.55
CA TRP A 142 -3.94 7.64 -1.92
C TRP A 142 -2.57 8.00 -1.33
N MET A 143 -1.93 7.09 -0.60
CA MET A 143 -0.56 7.31 -0.11
C MET A 143 0.45 7.33 -1.25
N GLU A 144 0.34 6.47 -2.27
CA GLU A 144 1.25 6.53 -3.42
C GLU A 144 1.22 7.89 -4.11
N ARG A 145 0.02 8.45 -4.32
CA ARG A 145 -0.15 9.80 -4.89
C ARG A 145 0.47 10.85 -3.98
N LYS A 146 0.23 10.79 -2.67
CA LYS A 146 0.79 11.73 -1.70
C LYS A 146 2.31 11.65 -1.63
N MET A 147 2.87 10.44 -1.57
CA MET A 147 4.32 10.23 -1.60
C MET A 147 4.93 10.65 -2.93
N GLY A 148 4.23 10.46 -4.06
CA GLY A 148 4.65 10.92 -5.37
C GLY A 148 4.70 12.44 -5.47
N GLU A 149 3.74 13.17 -4.89
CA GLU A 149 3.79 14.64 -4.78
C GLU A 149 5.03 15.09 -3.99
N ILE A 150 5.30 14.44 -2.86
CA ILE A 150 6.48 14.72 -2.01
C ILE A 150 7.76 14.45 -2.79
N ALA A 151 7.88 13.28 -3.41
CA ALA A 151 9.06 12.88 -4.18
C ALA A 151 9.33 13.82 -5.35
N LYS A 152 8.30 14.26 -6.09
CA LYS A 152 8.44 15.26 -7.17
C LYS A 152 8.97 16.59 -6.64
N ARG A 153 8.47 17.06 -5.49
CA ARG A 153 8.95 18.29 -4.85
C ARG A 153 10.40 18.18 -4.37
N MET A 154 10.79 17.00 -3.86
CA MET A 154 12.17 16.72 -3.48
C MET A 154 13.09 16.69 -4.71
N LYS A 155 12.67 16.00 -5.78
CA LYS A 155 13.43 15.84 -7.03
C LYS A 155 13.63 17.17 -7.77
N ASN A 156 12.62 18.04 -7.81
CA ASN A 156 12.73 19.37 -8.45
C ASN A 156 13.83 20.26 -7.85
N LYS A 157 14.43 19.89 -6.71
CA LYS A 157 15.49 20.65 -6.06
C LYS A 157 16.85 19.97 -6.06
N ASP A 158 17.02 18.80 -6.74
CA ASP A 158 18.20 18.02 -7.20
C ASP A 158 19.58 18.10 -6.47
N LYS A 159 19.71 18.80 -5.34
CA LYS A 159 20.96 19.07 -4.62
C LYS A 159 20.74 19.00 -3.10
N TRP A 160 20.20 17.90 -2.62
CA TRP A 160 20.06 17.68 -1.18
C TRP A 160 21.15 16.73 -0.70
N SER A 161 21.84 17.11 0.38
CA SER A 161 22.52 16.12 1.21
C SER A 161 21.50 15.14 1.79
N GLU A 162 21.93 13.95 2.20
CA GLU A 162 21.04 12.96 2.85
C GLU A 162 20.24 13.59 4.01
N ARG A 163 20.90 14.41 4.82
CA ARG A 163 20.28 15.17 5.91
C ARG A 163 19.28 16.22 5.43
N GLY A 164 19.57 16.88 4.29
CA GLY A 164 18.64 17.83 3.65
C GLY A 164 17.38 17.14 3.13
N ALA A 165 17.53 15.96 2.53
CA ALA A 165 16.41 15.14 2.07
C ALA A 165 15.56 14.61 3.23
N GLU A 166 16.19 14.15 4.32
CA GLU A 166 15.49 13.72 5.54
C GLU A 166 14.68 14.85 6.16
N ASN A 167 15.28 16.04 6.32
CA ASN A 167 14.59 17.21 6.88
C ASN A 167 13.42 17.67 6.02
N LEU A 168 13.60 17.75 4.69
CA LEU A 168 12.52 18.12 3.77
C LEU A 168 11.40 17.07 3.77
N GLY A 169 11.75 15.79 3.79
CA GLY A 169 10.80 14.68 3.93
C GLY A 169 9.97 14.83 5.20
N ASN A 170 10.63 15.03 6.35
CA ASN A 170 9.96 15.21 7.64
C ASN A 170 9.05 16.44 7.67
N LEU A 171 9.48 17.56 7.09
CA LEU A 171 8.69 18.78 7.02
C LEU A 171 7.42 18.58 6.17
N LEU A 172 7.57 17.97 4.99
CA LEU A 172 6.44 17.69 4.09
C LEU A 172 5.46 16.68 4.70
N MET A 173 5.97 15.69 5.45
CA MET A 173 5.14 14.73 6.18
C MET A 173 4.36 15.42 7.31
N LYS A 174 5.03 16.24 8.15
CA LYS A 174 4.36 17.00 9.21
C LYS A 174 3.31 17.96 8.66
N MET A 175 3.62 18.69 7.58
CA MET A 175 2.66 19.58 6.91
C MET A 175 1.38 18.86 6.47
N ARG A 176 1.51 17.62 5.98
CA ARG A 176 0.37 16.86 5.42
C ARG A 176 -0.40 16.06 6.47
N PHE A 177 0.27 15.50 7.47
CA PHE A 177 -0.32 14.54 8.41
C PHE A 177 -0.41 15.05 9.86
N GLU A 178 0.36 16.07 10.21
CA GLU A 178 0.42 16.66 11.55
C GLU A 178 0.33 18.20 11.45
N LYS A 179 -0.72 18.69 10.76
CA LYS A 179 -0.87 20.11 10.38
C LYS A 179 -0.66 21.08 11.54
N ALA A 180 -1.22 20.78 12.71
CA ALA A 180 -1.08 21.62 13.90
C ALA A 180 0.38 21.72 14.39
N ILE A 181 1.13 20.62 14.32
CA ILE A 181 2.56 20.57 14.68
C ILE A 181 3.40 21.32 13.65
N TYR A 182 3.03 21.23 12.37
CA TYR A 182 3.67 22.00 11.32
C TYR A 182 3.43 23.50 11.48
N GLU A 183 2.19 23.91 11.72
CA GLU A 183 1.82 25.32 11.93
C GLU A 183 2.53 25.91 13.15
N SER A 184 2.60 25.17 14.27
CA SER A 184 3.35 25.62 15.44
C SER A 184 4.85 25.74 15.15
N PHE A 185 5.44 24.78 14.42
CA PHE A 185 6.85 24.82 14.01
C PHE A 185 7.17 26.04 13.13
N ILE A 186 6.31 26.41 12.18
CA ILE A 186 6.51 27.59 11.34
C ILE A 186 6.49 28.87 12.20
N VAL A 187 5.54 28.98 13.13
CA VAL A 187 5.45 30.13 14.04
C VAL A 187 6.67 30.22 14.96
N GLU A 188 7.08 29.09 15.55
CA GLU A 188 8.13 29.04 16.57
C GLU A 188 9.55 29.18 15.98
N VAL A 189 9.82 28.51 14.87
CA VAL A 189 11.17 28.41 14.29
C VAL A 189 11.40 29.42 13.18
N MET A 190 10.40 29.68 12.34
CA MET A 190 10.54 30.64 11.23
C MET A 190 10.13 32.06 11.60
N LYS A 191 9.56 32.29 12.80
CA LYS A 191 9.07 33.59 13.29
C LYS A 191 8.17 34.32 12.26
N LEU A 192 7.47 33.56 11.43
CA LEU A 192 6.54 34.12 10.45
C LEU A 192 5.24 34.44 11.20
N ASP A 193 4.85 35.72 11.16
CA ASP A 193 3.68 36.23 11.86
C ASP A 193 2.40 35.52 11.39
N ARG A 194 1.46 35.29 12.32
CA ARG A 194 0.23 34.51 12.05
C ARG A 194 -0.69 35.15 11.00
N ASP A 195 -0.48 36.42 10.69
CA ASP A 195 -1.28 37.22 9.77
C ASP A 195 -0.86 37.10 8.30
N ILE A 196 0.20 36.34 7.98
CA ILE A 196 0.50 35.98 6.60
C ILE A 196 -0.47 34.88 6.17
N LYS A 197 -1.56 35.27 5.49
CA LYS A 197 -2.43 34.35 4.74
C LYS A 197 -1.60 33.63 3.66
N TRP A 198 -1.10 32.44 3.97
CA TRP A 198 -0.58 31.54 2.96
C TRP A 198 -1.73 30.97 2.14
N GLY A 199 -2.02 31.60 1.01
CA GLY A 199 -2.73 30.95 -0.09
C GLY A 199 -1.83 29.86 -0.65
N VAL A 200 -2.02 28.61 -0.22
CA VAL A 200 -1.43 27.48 -0.94
C VAL A 200 -2.17 27.42 -2.26
N ASN A 201 -1.55 27.89 -3.34
CA ASN A 201 -2.06 27.71 -4.68
C ASN A 201 -1.94 26.22 -5.03
N LEU A 202 -2.93 25.44 -4.60
CA LEU A 202 -3.16 24.08 -5.05
C LEU A 202 -3.84 24.22 -6.41
N HIS A 203 -3.04 24.30 -7.48
CA HIS A 203 -3.56 23.99 -8.80
C HIS A 203 -4.02 22.52 -8.75
N LEU A 204 -5.34 22.35 -8.62
CA LEU A 204 -6.08 21.10 -8.78
C LEU A 204 -6.09 20.68 -10.26
#